data_AF-A0A535MY94-F1
#
_entry.id   AF-A0A535MY94-F1
#
_cell.length_a   1.000
_cell.length_b   1.000
_cell.length_c   1.000
_cell.angle_alpha   90.00
_cell.angle_beta   90.00
_cell.angle_gamma   90.00
#
_symmetry.space_group_name_H-M   'P 1'
#
loop_
_entity.id
_entity.type
_entity.pdbx_description
1 polymer ?
#
loop_
_entity_poly.entity_id
_entity_poly.type
_entity_poly.pdbx_seq_one_letter_code
_entity_poly.pdbx_strand_id
1 'polypeptide(L)'
;MATTADAKIYRIPVLEDGTAGSLQLFASGEAIDASQGTTEALHGADGMMFDVRGNLYVTANSAQHPAPGLPGELQVLSPEGRLIARYDGVGQHDLDFPASLVFHERAIYITNLSLTDGGANSKLSVMGVPFPGEALRP
;
A
#
# COMPACT_ATOMS: atom_id res chain seq x y z
N MET A 1 7.64 3.05 7.46
CA MET A 1 8.18 1.70 7.27
C MET A 1 7.01 0.74 7.28
N ALA A 2 6.83 0.01 6.18
CA ALA A 2 5.91 -1.13 6.14
C ALA A 2 6.65 -2.40 6.56
N THR A 3 5.93 -3.31 7.20
CA THR A 3 6.47 -4.61 7.62
C THR A 3 5.60 -5.72 7.05
N THR A 4 6.15 -6.43 6.07
CA THR A 4 5.45 -7.47 5.30
C THR A 4 4.92 -8.59 6.20
N ALA A 5 5.67 -8.95 7.24
CA ALA A 5 5.38 -10.12 8.07
C ALA A 5 4.31 -9.91 9.16
N ASP A 6 4.06 -8.68 9.63
CA ASP A 6 3.16 -8.43 10.76
C ASP A 6 2.06 -7.39 10.49
N ALA A 7 1.87 -7.02 9.21
CA ALA A 7 0.79 -6.16 8.73
C ALA A 7 0.72 -4.80 9.44
N LYS A 8 1.89 -4.17 9.68
CA LYS A 8 1.97 -2.88 10.36
C LYS A 8 2.71 -1.85 9.53
N ILE A 9 2.34 -0.60 9.77
CA ILE A 9 3.09 0.57 9.32
C ILE A 9 3.59 1.28 10.57
N TYR A 10 4.89 1.56 10.59
CA TYR A 10 5.52 2.36 11.61
C TYR A 10 6.01 3.69 11.03
N ARG A 11 6.04 4.71 11.88
CA ARG A 11 6.63 6.02 11.58
C ARG A 11 7.65 6.39 12.64
N ILE A 12 8.62 7.21 12.24
CA ILE A 12 9.59 7.82 13.15
C ILE A 12 9.48 9.33 12.91
N PRO A 13 9.09 10.14 13.90
CA PRO A 13 9.04 11.58 13.74
C PRO A 13 10.47 12.12 13.63
N VAL A 14 10.65 13.16 12.81
CA VAL A 14 11.86 13.98 12.84
C VAL A 14 11.59 15.12 13.83
N LEU A 15 12.44 15.25 14.85
CA LEU A 15 12.33 16.28 15.89
C LEU A 15 12.77 17.65 15.35
N GLU A 16 12.49 18.72 16.11
CA GLU A 16 12.84 20.09 15.71
C GLU A 16 14.35 20.28 15.48
N ASP A 17 15.18 19.53 16.19
CA ASP A 17 16.64 19.52 16.04
C ASP A 17 17.14 18.66 14.86
N GLY A 18 16.21 18.08 14.08
CA GLY A 18 16.51 17.21 12.94
C GLY A 18 16.84 15.77 13.31
N THR A 19 16.85 15.40 14.59
CA THR A 19 17.11 14.03 15.02
C THR A 19 15.88 13.13 14.86
N ALA A 20 16.11 11.82 14.79
CA ALA A 20 15.04 10.83 14.78
C ALA A 20 14.45 10.66 16.19
N GLY A 21 13.13 10.80 16.32
CA GLY A 21 12.40 10.46 17.53
C GLY A 21 12.22 8.94 17.72
N SER A 22 11.35 8.56 18.65
CA SER A 22 11.04 7.14 18.88
C SER A 22 10.14 6.55 17.80
N LEU A 23 10.30 5.25 17.52
CA LEU A 23 9.41 4.49 16.65
C LEU A 23 7.97 4.53 17.19
N GLN A 24 7.02 4.84 16.31
CA GLN A 24 5.59 4.87 16.61
C GLN A 24 4.84 3.94 15.67
N LEU A 25 3.88 3.19 16.20
CA LEU A 25 2.90 2.50 15.38
C LEU A 25 2.01 3.55 14.71
N PHE A 26 1.95 3.52 13.38
CA PHE A 26 1.06 4.38 12.59
C PHE A 26 -0.26 3.68 12.28
N ALA A 27 -0.19 2.43 11.79
CA ALA A 27 -1.35 1.62 11.47
C ALA A 27 -1.06 0.14 11.70
N SER A 28 -2.09 -0.63 12.06
CA SER A 28 -2.06 -2.08 12.23
C SER A 28 -3.23 -2.69 11.48
N GLY A 29 -2.97 -3.71 10.67
CA GLY A 29 -3.98 -4.47 9.94
C GLY A 29 -5.05 -5.04 10.87
N GLU A 30 -4.62 -5.67 11.96
CA GLU A 30 -5.52 -6.23 12.99
C GLU A 30 -6.48 -5.16 13.57
N ALA A 31 -5.95 -3.97 13.89
CA ALA A 31 -6.76 -2.89 14.45
C ALA A 31 -7.73 -2.31 13.42
N ILE A 32 -7.32 -2.22 12.14
CA ILE A 32 -8.17 -1.79 11.04
C ILE A 32 -9.30 -2.80 10.85
N ASP A 33 -8.98 -4.08 10.73
CA ASP A 33 -9.95 -5.15 10.51
C ASP A 33 -10.98 -5.22 11.64
N ALA A 34 -10.53 -5.16 12.89
CA ALA A 34 -11.42 -5.16 14.06
C ALA A 34 -12.33 -3.92 14.11
N SER A 35 -11.80 -2.73 13.80
CA SER A 35 -12.55 -1.47 13.94
C SER A 35 -13.46 -1.15 12.76
N GLN A 36 -13.17 -1.72 11.58
CA GLN A 36 -13.90 -1.45 10.34
C GLN A 36 -14.69 -2.65 9.82
N GLY A 37 -14.57 -3.82 10.45
CA GLY A 37 -15.24 -5.04 10.01
C GLY A 37 -14.71 -5.54 8.67
N THR A 38 -13.41 -5.37 8.43
CA THR A 38 -12.72 -5.84 7.22
C THR A 38 -11.83 -7.05 7.53
N THR A 39 -11.19 -7.61 6.50
CA THR A 39 -10.14 -8.63 6.60
C THR A 39 -8.96 -8.26 5.71
N GLU A 40 -7.79 -8.84 5.95
CA GLU A 40 -6.59 -8.71 5.09
C GLU A 40 -6.02 -7.27 5.02
N ALA A 41 -6.35 -6.40 5.97
CA ALA A 41 -5.73 -5.07 6.01
C ALA A 41 -4.21 -5.19 6.21
N LEU A 42 -3.45 -4.51 5.34
CA LEU A 42 -1.99 -4.47 5.34
C LEU A 42 -1.29 -5.83 5.26
N HIS A 43 -1.99 -6.90 4.88
CA HIS A 43 -1.39 -8.21 4.77
C HIS A 43 -0.35 -8.23 3.64
N GLY A 44 0.91 -8.48 4.01
CA GLY A 44 2.01 -8.38 3.08
C GLY A 44 2.36 -6.94 2.69
N ALA A 45 2.13 -5.96 3.57
CA ALA A 45 2.50 -4.57 3.30
C ALA A 45 3.96 -4.44 2.85
N ASP A 46 4.18 -3.76 1.73
CA ASP A 46 5.49 -3.64 1.07
C ASP A 46 5.74 -2.18 0.63
N GLY A 47 5.78 -1.89 -0.67
CA GLY A 47 5.89 -0.55 -1.21
C GLY A 47 4.80 0.40 -0.70
N MET A 48 5.19 1.65 -0.43
CA MET A 48 4.29 2.67 0.09
C MET A 48 4.64 4.07 -0.44
N MET A 49 3.65 4.91 -0.71
CA MET A 49 3.85 6.31 -1.13
C MET A 49 2.65 7.18 -0.75
N PHE A 50 2.89 8.46 -0.44
CA PHE A 50 1.84 9.41 -0.11
C PHE A 50 1.28 10.14 -1.34
N ASP A 51 0.00 10.48 -1.30
CA ASP A 51 -0.58 11.52 -2.16
C ASP A 51 -0.45 12.92 -1.54
N VAL A 52 -0.79 13.96 -2.30
CA VAL A 52 -0.75 15.37 -1.85
C VAL A 52 -1.75 15.71 -0.73
N ARG A 53 -2.63 14.77 -0.37
CA ARG A 53 -3.58 14.91 0.76
C ARG A 53 -3.05 14.24 2.02
N GLY A 54 -1.87 13.61 1.95
CA GLY A 54 -1.29 12.84 3.05
C GLY A 54 -1.90 11.44 3.20
N ASN A 55 -2.70 10.97 2.23
CA ASN A 55 -3.16 9.59 2.24
C ASN A 55 -2.00 8.69 1.85
N LEU A 56 -1.85 7.58 2.56
CA LEU A 56 -0.80 6.61 2.33
C LEU A 56 -1.32 5.46 1.47
N TYR A 57 -0.73 5.29 0.30
CA TYR A 57 -0.97 4.15 -0.58
C TYR A 57 0.05 3.07 -0.23
N VAL A 58 -0.42 1.84 -0.04
CA VAL A 58 0.38 0.68 0.37
C VAL A 58 0.07 -0.49 -0.53
N THR A 59 1.08 -1.14 -1.11
CA THR A 59 0.90 -2.45 -1.74
C THR A 59 0.82 -3.51 -0.63
N ALA A 60 -0.36 -4.07 -0.43
CA ALA A 60 -0.59 -5.21 0.45
C ALA A 60 -0.43 -6.48 -0.39
N ASN A 61 0.81 -6.98 -0.48
CA ASN A 61 1.23 -7.93 -1.51
C ASN A 61 0.66 -9.35 -1.35
N SER A 62 0.08 -9.66 -0.20
CA SER A 62 -0.45 -10.98 0.13
C SER A 62 -1.93 -10.93 0.55
N ALA A 63 -2.56 -9.76 0.49
CA ALA A 63 -3.97 -9.60 0.80
C ALA A 63 -4.82 -10.44 -0.16
N GLN A 64 -5.69 -11.28 0.40
CA GLN A 64 -6.59 -12.12 -0.39
C GLN A 64 -7.87 -11.39 -0.77
N HIS A 65 -8.32 -11.58 -2.01
CA HIS A 65 -9.60 -11.05 -2.46
C HIS A 65 -10.78 -11.91 -2.00
N PRO A 66 -11.96 -11.30 -1.77
CA PRO A 66 -13.20 -12.02 -1.57
C PRO A 66 -13.66 -12.82 -2.80
N ALA A 67 -13.25 -12.40 -4.00
CA ALA A 67 -13.55 -13.06 -5.28
C ALA A 67 -12.30 -13.80 -5.81
N PRO A 68 -12.44 -14.81 -6.69
CA PRO A 68 -11.30 -15.45 -7.34
C PRO A 68 -10.46 -14.42 -8.09
N GLY A 69 -9.15 -14.37 -7.80
CA GLY A 69 -8.20 -13.43 -8.38
C GLY A 69 -6.77 -13.75 -7.95
N LEU A 70 -5.80 -13.04 -8.52
CA LEU A 70 -4.41 -13.08 -8.06
C LEU A 70 -4.28 -12.40 -6.69
N PRO A 71 -3.29 -12.76 -5.86
CA PRO A 71 -3.13 -12.14 -4.55
C PRO A 71 -2.57 -10.72 -4.65
N GLY A 72 -3.18 -9.80 -3.91
CA GLY A 72 -2.61 -8.49 -3.63
C GLY A 72 -3.57 -7.34 -3.84
N GLU A 73 -3.39 -6.28 -3.06
CA GLU A 73 -4.19 -5.07 -3.17
C GLU A 73 -3.33 -3.83 -3.09
N LEU A 74 -3.81 -2.74 -3.69
CA LEU A 74 -3.43 -1.39 -3.30
C LEU A 74 -4.42 -0.90 -2.25
N GLN A 75 -3.94 -0.71 -1.03
CA GLN A 75 -4.73 -0.19 0.08
C GLN A 75 -4.37 1.26 0.37
N VAL A 76 -5.38 2.08 0.66
CA VAL A 76 -5.19 3.52 0.92
C VAL A 76 -5.59 3.82 2.35
N LEU A 77 -4.66 4.37 3.13
CA LEU A 77 -4.89 4.84 4.49
C LEU A 77 -5.03 6.37 4.51
N SER A 78 -5.91 6.89 5.35
CA SER A 78 -5.96 8.32 5.68
C SER A 78 -4.72 8.76 6.48
N PRO A 79 -4.47 10.07 6.64
CA PRO A 79 -3.40 10.58 7.51
C PRO A 79 -3.49 10.10 8.97
N GLU A 80 -4.67 9.66 9.41
CA GLU A 80 -4.95 9.11 10.74
C GLU A 80 -4.80 7.59 10.80
N GLY A 81 -4.38 6.93 9.70
CA GLY A 81 -4.16 5.49 9.64
C GLY A 81 -5.42 4.65 9.44
N ARG A 82 -6.55 5.26 9.04
CA ARG A 82 -7.78 4.52 8.70
C ARG A 82 -7.72 4.03 7.25
N LEU A 83 -8.04 2.76 7.00
CA LEU A 83 -8.32 2.28 5.65
C LEU A 83 -9.52 3.03 5.04
N ILE A 84 -9.34 3.64 3.88
CA ILE A 84 -10.37 4.45 3.19
C ILE A 84 -10.65 3.99 1.75
N ALA A 85 -9.77 3.18 1.16
CA ALA A 85 -10.01 2.54 -0.12
C ALA A 85 -9.16 1.26 -0.28
N ARG A 86 -9.61 0.37 -1.16
CA ARG A 86 -8.92 -0.84 -1.59
C ARG A 86 -9.10 -0.99 -3.10
N TYR A 87 -8.04 -1.40 -3.80
CA TYR A 87 -8.08 -1.68 -5.22
C TYR A 87 -7.38 -3.01 -5.47
N ASP A 88 -8.14 -3.95 -6.01
CA ASP A 88 -7.73 -5.28 -6.43
C ASP A 88 -7.24 -5.31 -7.88
N GLY A 89 -7.84 -4.48 -8.72
CA GLY A 89 -7.57 -4.48 -10.16
C GLY A 89 -8.36 -5.58 -10.87
N VAL A 90 -8.40 -5.51 -12.20
CA VAL A 90 -9.07 -6.53 -13.03
C VAL A 90 -8.34 -6.71 -14.36
N GLY A 91 -8.27 -7.95 -14.85
CA GLY A 91 -7.68 -8.28 -16.14
C GLY A 91 -6.22 -7.83 -16.25
N GLN A 92 -5.91 -6.92 -17.19
CA GLN A 92 -4.54 -6.42 -17.36
C GLN A 92 -4.04 -5.57 -16.18
N HIS A 93 -4.95 -5.13 -15.29
CA HIS A 93 -4.63 -4.33 -14.11
C HIS A 93 -4.63 -5.14 -12.81
N ASP A 94 -4.96 -6.44 -12.88
CA ASP A 94 -4.97 -7.33 -11.72
C ASP A 94 -3.61 -7.32 -11.00
N LEU A 95 -3.61 -7.41 -9.68
CA LEU A 95 -2.41 -7.30 -8.86
C LEU A 95 -1.92 -8.69 -8.45
N ASP A 96 -0.61 -8.93 -8.61
CA ASP A 96 0.00 -10.23 -8.29
C ASP A 96 1.31 -10.03 -7.53
N PHE A 97 1.23 -10.14 -6.21
CA PHE A 97 2.28 -9.74 -5.28
C PHE A 97 2.84 -8.35 -5.60
N PRO A 98 2.01 -7.29 -5.57
CA PRO A 98 2.46 -5.93 -5.85
C PRO A 98 3.54 -5.49 -4.85
N ALA A 99 4.66 -4.97 -5.35
CA ALA A 99 5.85 -4.73 -4.53
C ALA A 99 6.23 -3.26 -4.37
N SER A 100 6.14 -2.44 -5.43
CA SER A 100 6.49 -1.02 -5.39
C SER A 100 5.51 -0.19 -6.19
N LEU A 101 5.36 1.09 -5.80
CA LEU A 101 4.51 2.04 -6.51
C LEU A 101 5.20 3.38 -6.70
N VAL A 102 4.81 4.08 -7.77
CA VAL A 102 5.15 5.49 -7.99
C VAL A 102 3.97 6.23 -8.61
N PHE A 103 3.79 7.47 -8.20
CA PHE A 103 2.84 8.38 -8.84
C PHE A 103 3.49 9.12 -10.00
N HIS A 104 2.72 9.35 -11.05
CA HIS A 104 2.99 10.38 -12.04
C HIS A 104 1.68 11.09 -12.37
N GLU A 105 1.61 12.39 -12.06
CA GLU A 105 0.35 13.14 -12.06
C GLU A 105 -0.74 12.37 -11.32
N ARG A 106 -1.87 12.07 -11.98
CA ARG A 106 -3.02 11.33 -11.43
C ARG A 106 -3.04 9.86 -11.85
N ALA A 107 -1.88 9.31 -12.15
CA ALA A 107 -1.69 7.89 -12.38
C ALA A 107 -0.75 7.29 -11.32
N ILE A 108 -1.02 6.04 -10.96
CA ILE A 108 -0.14 5.22 -10.13
C ILE A 108 0.34 4.03 -10.96
N TYR A 109 1.64 3.77 -10.88
CA TYR A 109 2.32 2.66 -11.55
C TYR A 109 2.80 1.70 -10.48
N ILE A 110 2.51 0.41 -10.64
CA ILE A 110 2.72 -0.61 -9.61
C ILE A 110 3.44 -1.80 -10.22
N THR A 111 4.57 -2.19 -9.64
CA THR A 111 5.29 -3.39 -10.07
C THR A 111 4.67 -4.63 -9.43
N ASN A 112 4.49 -5.69 -10.24
CA ASN A 112 4.01 -6.99 -9.77
C ASN A 112 5.16 -7.98 -9.74
N LEU A 113 5.43 -8.56 -8.57
CA LEU A 113 6.52 -9.52 -8.40
C LEU A 113 6.17 -10.86 -9.05
N SER A 114 4.90 -11.26 -9.07
CA SER A 114 4.46 -12.52 -9.68
C SER A 114 5.18 -13.73 -9.04
N LEU A 115 5.11 -13.79 -7.70
CA LEU A 115 6.03 -14.59 -6.88
C LEU A 115 5.87 -16.11 -7.06
N THR A 116 4.68 -16.57 -7.45
CA THR A 116 4.31 -18.00 -7.37
C THR A 116 4.14 -18.68 -8.73
N ASP A 117 4.32 -17.97 -9.83
CA ASP A 117 4.09 -18.46 -11.20
C ASP A 117 5.35 -18.40 -12.09
N GLY A 118 6.51 -18.11 -11.50
CA GLY A 118 7.77 -17.97 -12.23
C GLY A 118 7.88 -16.67 -13.03
N GLY A 119 7.09 -15.64 -12.70
CA GLY A 119 7.12 -14.34 -13.35
C GLY A 119 6.14 -14.19 -14.51
N ALA A 120 5.21 -15.12 -14.70
CA ALA A 120 4.30 -15.13 -15.85
C ALA A 120 3.37 -13.90 -15.86
N ASN A 121 3.02 -13.38 -14.69
CA ASN A 121 2.24 -12.16 -14.48
C ASN A 121 3.11 -10.94 -14.09
N SER A 122 4.45 -11.01 -14.20
CA SER A 122 5.33 -9.86 -13.94
C SER A 122 5.02 -8.74 -14.93
N LYS A 123 4.47 -7.65 -14.40
CA LYS A 123 4.00 -6.51 -15.20
C LYS A 123 4.01 -5.22 -14.39
N LEU A 124 3.89 -4.12 -15.11
CA LEU A 124 3.55 -2.82 -14.55
C LEU A 124 2.03 -2.62 -14.64
N SER A 125 1.34 -2.63 -13.51
CA SER A 125 -0.09 -2.25 -13.45
C SER A 125 -0.20 -0.73 -13.35
N VAL A 126 -1.19 -0.16 -14.03
CA VAL A 126 -1.45 1.28 -14.03
C VAL A 126 -2.89 1.53 -13.65
N MET A 127 -3.14 2.50 -12.77
CA MET A 127 -4.48 2.93 -12.38
C MET A 127 -4.58 4.44 -12.28
N GLY A 128 -5.77 4.98 -12.50
CA GLY A 128 -6.08 6.38 -12.25
C GLY A 128 -6.40 6.62 -10.77
N VAL A 129 -5.93 7.74 -10.22
CA VAL A 129 -6.10 8.11 -8.81
C VAL A 129 -6.76 9.48 -8.65
N PRO A 130 -7.54 9.71 -7.58
CA PRO A 130 -8.26 10.96 -7.40
C PRO A 130 -7.34 12.15 -7.12
N PHE A 131 -6.15 11.93 -6.56
CA PHE A 131 -5.18 12.98 -6.24
C PHE A 131 -3.78 12.59 -6.72
N PRO A 132 -2.94 13.57 -7.09
CA PRO A 132 -1.57 13.28 -7.47
C PRO A 132 -0.71 12.85 -6.28
N GLY A 133 0.41 12.20 -6.58
CA GLY A 133 1.43 11.83 -5.59
C GLY A 133 2.08 13.05 -4.96
N GLU A 134 2.49 12.91 -3.70
CA GLU A 134 3.35 13.90 -3.05
C GLU A 134 4.68 13.99 -3.80
N ALA A 135 5.15 15.22 -4.04
CA ALA A 135 6.38 15.43 -4.78
C ALA A 135 7.58 14.83 -4.03
N LEU A 136 8.39 14.05 -4.74
CA LEU A 136 9.70 13.64 -4.24
C LEU A 136 10.57 14.91 -4.18
N ARG A 137 10.87 15.37 -2.96
CA ARG A 137 11.78 16.50 -2.77
C ARG A 137 13.19 16.05 -3.19
N PRO A 138 13.93 16.90 -3.94
CA PRO A 138 15.28 16.59 -4.38
C PRO A 138 16.27 16.45 -3.21
#